data_AF-A0A818U552-F1
#
_entry.id   AF-A0A818U552-F1
#
_cell.length_a   1.000
_cell.length_b   1.000
_cell.length_c   1.000
_cell.angle_alpha   90.00
_cell.angle_beta   90.00
_cell.angle_gamma   90.00
#
_symmetry.space_group_name_H-M   'P 1'
#
loop_
_entity.id
_entity.type
_entity.pdbx_description
1 polymer ?
#
loop_
_entity_poly.entity_id
_entity_poly.type
_entity_poly.pdbx_seq_one_letter_code
_entity_poly.pdbx_strand_id
1 'polypeptide(L)'
;MFERFVKQLPRHFIPSENLTIDEQLVPFRGRCRFVQYIPKKSVKYGLKFWVLSDADSRYVLSIDLYTGKKDNIIQKDLRTNVVLHLVDQLPNNVKQGRSITFDRYFTDLKLSEALMDRKMTSVGIVEHKRSFLPNELKLCRKELFASWFYFSGPHMLLSYQAKEKKKPVVLLSSAHEFAEVFDDEKRLPCAIHDYNQTKGGVDAIDQCIENYTVRRISRRWPMVVFYNMIDIGAINAMTIWLCQNSSWNVKRTNTRRIFLTQLSKALTNLQLQCRSKEVRLMPKATGSLSNGVDLQDIHHQASNQNKKNRYFKRICCQYLPVCLFLFLLAIFLLIAGIAAMLVALIGIPKTITTTTAATTTATTTTTTTTTTTTATTTTASMTTATSKATFAFLSVYIHE
;
A
#
# COMPACT_ATOMS: atom_id res chain seq x y z
N MET A 1 4.80 -12.00 8.97
CA MET A 1 4.55 -12.28 7.53
C MET A 1 4.19 -11.00 6.78
N PHE A 2 3.11 -10.31 7.17
CA PHE A 2 2.66 -9.06 6.55
C PHE A 2 3.78 -8.00 6.44
N GLU A 3 4.46 -7.67 7.54
CA GLU A 3 5.57 -6.71 7.52
C GLU A 3 6.72 -7.11 6.60
N ARG A 4 7.04 -8.41 6.52
CA ARG A 4 8.07 -8.91 5.59
C ARG A 4 7.65 -8.69 4.15
N PHE A 5 6.38 -8.90 3.82
CA PHE A 5 5.83 -8.64 2.49
C PHE A 5 5.90 -7.16 2.14
N VAL A 6 5.41 -6.27 3.01
CA VAL A 6 5.43 -4.81 2.79
C VAL A 6 6.86 -4.30 2.57
N LYS A 7 7.84 -4.79 3.35
CA LYS A 7 9.26 -4.43 3.19
C LYS A 7 9.88 -4.84 1.85
N GLN A 8 9.33 -5.84 1.14
CA GLN A 8 9.85 -6.23 -0.17
C GLN A 8 9.30 -5.36 -1.31
N LEU A 9 8.10 -4.80 -1.17
CA LEU A 9 7.43 -4.07 -2.26
C LEU A 9 8.31 -2.95 -2.85
N PRO A 10 8.88 -2.01 -2.07
CA PRO A 10 9.65 -0.92 -2.65
C PRO A 10 11.06 -1.32 -3.11
N ARG A 11 11.48 -2.58 -2.91
CA ARG A 11 12.82 -3.05 -3.28
C ARG A 11 12.93 -3.51 -4.72
N HIS A 12 11.81 -3.83 -5.36
CA HIS A 12 11.78 -4.47 -6.67
C HIS A 12 11.27 -3.55 -7.79
N PHE A 13 10.97 -2.29 -7.48
CA PHE A 13 10.39 -1.36 -8.42
C PHE A 13 10.78 0.07 -8.10
N ILE A 14 11.17 0.83 -9.13
CA ILE A 14 11.38 2.28 -9.04
C ILE A 14 10.11 2.92 -9.62
N PRO A 15 9.30 3.61 -8.80
CA PRO A 15 8.05 4.21 -9.26
C PRO A 15 8.29 5.44 -10.13
N SER A 16 7.24 5.83 -10.87
CA SER A 16 7.20 7.06 -11.65
C SER A 16 7.22 8.30 -10.74
N GLU A 17 7.06 9.46 -11.34
CA GLU A 17 7.04 10.74 -10.65
C GLU A 17 5.82 10.87 -9.72
N ASN A 18 4.70 10.26 -10.08
CA ASN A 18 3.41 10.48 -9.46
C ASN A 18 2.98 9.29 -8.61
N LEU A 19 2.81 9.54 -7.32
CA LEU A 19 2.33 8.58 -6.34
C LEU A 19 0.91 8.94 -5.90
N THR A 20 0.16 7.94 -5.44
CA THR A 20 -1.20 8.10 -4.91
C THR A 20 -1.30 7.45 -3.54
N ILE A 21 -1.90 8.14 -2.58
CA ILE A 21 -2.30 7.56 -1.30
C ILE A 21 -3.81 7.59 -1.16
N ASP A 22 -4.40 6.43 -0.91
CA ASP A 22 -5.81 6.30 -0.59
C ASP A 22 -6.07 5.05 0.27
N GLU A 23 -7.34 4.82 0.58
CA GLU A 23 -7.82 3.65 1.28
C GLU A 23 -8.32 2.53 0.37
N GLN A 24 -7.93 1.32 0.72
CA GLN A 24 -8.52 0.09 0.23
C GLN A 24 -9.38 -0.55 1.31
N LEU A 25 -10.58 -1.01 0.96
CA LEU A 25 -11.46 -1.73 1.88
C LEU A 25 -11.63 -3.18 1.43
N VAL A 26 -10.98 -4.11 2.15
CA VAL A 26 -11.04 -5.55 1.84
C VAL A 26 -12.25 -6.18 2.53
N PRO A 27 -13.22 -6.74 1.79
CA PRO A 27 -14.47 -7.25 2.33
C PRO A 27 -14.29 -8.30 3.44
N PHE A 28 -14.89 -8.05 4.59
CA PHE A 28 -14.88 -8.97 5.73
C PHE A 28 -16.02 -8.64 6.70
N ARG A 29 -16.75 -9.68 7.14
CA ARG A 29 -17.86 -9.58 8.11
C ARG A 29 -17.68 -10.50 9.33
N GLY A 30 -16.51 -11.12 9.47
CA GLY A 30 -16.23 -11.98 10.63
C GLY A 30 -15.94 -11.18 11.88
N ARG A 31 -15.82 -11.87 13.01
CA ARG A 31 -15.49 -11.25 14.31
C ARG A 31 -14.05 -10.74 14.29
N CYS A 32 -13.89 -9.42 14.25
CA CYS A 32 -12.62 -8.73 14.41
C CYS A 32 -12.87 -7.32 14.95
N ARG A 33 -12.03 -6.86 15.88
CA ARG A 33 -12.22 -5.57 16.59
C ARG A 33 -12.05 -4.34 15.68
N PHE A 34 -11.36 -4.50 14.56
CA PHE A 34 -11.00 -3.39 13.66
C PHE A 34 -11.68 -3.45 12.28
N VAL A 35 -12.79 -4.18 12.16
CA VAL A 35 -13.65 -4.09 10.98
C VAL A 35 -14.20 -2.67 10.88
N GLN A 36 -14.08 -2.07 9.71
CA GLN A 36 -14.60 -0.75 9.41
C GLN A 36 -15.91 -0.84 8.63
N TYR A 37 -16.81 0.10 8.92
CA TYR A 37 -18.00 0.35 8.13
C TYR A 37 -17.83 1.65 7.33
N ILE A 38 -17.86 1.57 6.00
CA ILE A 38 -17.70 2.71 5.10
C ILE A 38 -18.93 2.78 4.18
N PRO A 39 -19.94 3.64 4.48
CA PRO A 39 -21.22 3.67 3.77
C PRO A 39 -21.11 3.93 2.27
N LYS A 40 -20.12 4.71 1.84
CA LYS A 40 -19.95 5.19 0.47
C LYS A 40 -19.24 4.20 -0.46
N LYS A 41 -18.57 3.17 0.06
CA LYS A 41 -17.91 2.14 -0.74
C LYS A 41 -18.94 1.05 -1.13
N SER A 42 -18.75 0.43 -2.30
CA SER A 42 -19.62 -0.64 -2.82
C SER A 42 -19.75 -1.80 -1.84
N VAL A 43 -18.63 -2.20 -1.25
CA VAL A 43 -18.62 -3.06 -0.07
C VAL A 43 -18.51 -2.21 1.18
N LYS A 44 -19.51 -2.32 2.05
CA LYS A 44 -19.61 -1.44 3.22
C LYS A 44 -18.83 -1.92 4.44
N TYR A 45 -18.53 -3.21 4.57
CA TYR A 45 -17.87 -3.80 5.74
C TYR A 45 -16.59 -4.52 5.34
N GLY A 46 -15.48 -4.18 5.99
CA GLY A 46 -14.20 -4.79 5.67
C GLY A 46 -13.04 -4.38 6.56
N LEU A 47 -11.88 -4.93 6.25
CA LEU A 47 -10.60 -4.50 6.80
C LEU A 47 -10.11 -3.32 5.96
N LYS A 48 -9.89 -2.17 6.60
CA LYS A 48 -9.38 -0.97 5.93
C LYS A 48 -7.86 -1.01 5.87
N PHE A 49 -7.30 -0.77 4.70
CA PHE A 49 -5.88 -0.59 4.47
C PHE A 49 -5.62 0.81 3.94
N TRP A 50 -4.51 1.41 4.35
CA TRP A 50 -3.94 2.57 3.70
C TRP A 50 -2.94 2.07 2.67
N VAL A 51 -3.02 2.57 1.44
CA VAL A 51 -2.23 2.08 0.31
C VAL A 51 -1.50 3.26 -0.31
N LEU A 52 -0.19 3.12 -0.47
CA LEU A 52 0.66 3.98 -1.27
C LEU A 52 1.00 3.24 -2.56
N SER A 53 0.62 3.80 -3.69
CA SER A 53 0.85 3.22 -5.01
C SER A 53 1.44 4.21 -5.99
N ASP A 54 2.07 3.68 -7.02
CA ASP A 54 2.41 4.41 -8.23
C ASP A 54 1.16 4.70 -9.06
N ALA A 55 0.94 5.95 -9.45
CA ALA A 55 -0.28 6.37 -10.14
C ALA A 55 -0.38 5.77 -11.55
N ASP A 56 0.74 5.65 -12.25
CA ASP A 56 0.78 5.26 -13.66
C ASP A 56 0.81 3.73 -13.84
N SER A 57 1.72 3.06 -13.15
CA SER A 57 1.96 1.62 -13.31
C SER A 57 1.06 0.74 -12.44
N ARG A 58 0.31 1.36 -11.51
CA ARG A 58 -0.55 0.68 -10.52
C ARG A 58 0.24 -0.27 -9.60
N TYR A 59 1.53 0.02 -9.42
CA TYR A 59 2.39 -0.73 -8.51
C TYR A 59 2.16 -0.31 -7.07
N VAL A 60 1.92 -1.26 -6.17
CA VAL A 60 1.76 -0.96 -4.74
C VAL A 60 3.13 -0.90 -4.08
N LEU A 61 3.49 0.25 -3.50
CA LEU A 61 4.78 0.50 -2.87
C LEU A 61 4.77 0.23 -1.37
N SER A 62 3.70 0.59 -0.67
CA SER A 62 3.53 0.33 0.75
C SER A 62 2.06 0.21 1.11
N ILE A 63 1.77 -0.60 2.14
CA ILE A 63 0.41 -0.83 2.63
C ILE A 63 0.44 -0.95 4.14
N ASP A 64 -0.52 -0.35 4.82
CA ASP A 64 -0.68 -0.44 6.27
C ASP A 64 -2.12 -0.82 6.66
N LEU A 65 -2.26 -1.73 7.63
CA LEU A 65 -3.57 -2.20 8.09
C LEU A 65 -4.10 -1.29 9.19
N TYR A 66 -5.26 -0.68 8.96
CA TYR A 66 -5.90 0.16 9.97
C TYR A 66 -6.57 -0.70 11.06
N THR A 67 -6.01 -0.63 12.27
CA THR A 67 -6.50 -1.37 13.45
C THR A 67 -7.34 -0.53 14.41
N GLY A 68 -7.61 0.74 14.08
CA GLY A 68 -8.37 1.67 14.93
C GLY A 68 -7.57 2.28 16.08
N LYS A 69 -6.95 1.43 16.92
CA LYS A 69 -6.02 1.86 17.98
C LYS A 69 -4.67 1.19 17.77
N LYS A 70 -3.60 1.97 17.87
CA LYS A 70 -2.23 1.45 17.92
C LYS A 70 -1.79 1.54 19.39
N ASP A 71 -1.35 0.42 19.95
CA ASP A 71 -0.88 0.33 21.36
C ASP A 71 -1.88 0.87 22.40
N ASN A 72 -3.18 0.65 22.17
CA ASN A 72 -4.31 1.16 22.98
C ASN A 72 -4.43 2.69 23.07
N ILE A 73 -3.60 3.45 22.35
CA ILE A 73 -3.62 4.91 22.31
C ILE A 73 -4.40 5.37 21.07
N ILE A 74 -5.24 6.39 21.25
CA ILE A 74 -5.88 7.07 20.12
C ILE A 74 -4.82 7.91 19.43
N GLN A 75 -4.57 7.64 18.15
CA GLN A 75 -3.61 8.40 17.37
C GLN A 75 -4.14 9.82 17.15
N LYS A 76 -3.50 10.81 17.78
CA LYS A 76 -3.61 12.21 17.38
C LYS A 76 -3.08 12.34 15.94
N ASP A 77 -3.67 13.23 15.15
CA ASP A 77 -3.24 13.54 13.78
C ASP A 77 -3.06 12.31 12.87
N LEU A 78 -3.97 11.34 12.99
CA LEU A 78 -4.00 10.10 12.17
C LEU A 78 -3.77 10.36 10.67
N ARG A 79 -4.39 11.44 10.14
CA ARG A 79 -4.27 11.85 8.73
C ARG A 79 -2.82 12.01 8.30
N THR A 80 -2.07 12.82 9.05
CA THR A 80 -0.66 13.12 8.76
C THR A 80 0.23 11.91 9.07
N ASN A 81 0.01 11.29 10.22
CA ASN A 81 0.85 10.20 10.70
C ASN A 81 0.81 8.97 9.79
N VAL A 82 -0.35 8.65 9.20
CA VAL A 82 -0.47 7.53 8.24
C VAL A 82 0.34 7.80 6.98
N VAL A 83 0.21 9.00 6.40
CA VAL A 83 0.93 9.36 5.18
C VAL A 83 2.43 9.32 5.41
N LEU A 84 2.90 9.98 6.49
CA LEU A 84 4.32 9.97 6.84
C LEU A 84 4.81 8.55 7.15
N HIS A 85 4.01 7.71 7.82
CA HIS A 85 4.38 6.32 8.08
C HIS A 85 4.58 5.51 6.79
N LEU A 86 3.70 5.67 5.79
CA LEU A 86 3.83 4.98 4.51
C LEU A 86 5.07 5.47 3.73
N VAL A 87 5.29 6.78 3.72
CA VAL A 87 6.41 7.43 3.01
C VAL A 87 7.76 7.12 3.66
N ASP A 88 7.84 7.15 5.00
CA ASP A 88 9.08 6.93 5.74
C ASP A 88 9.58 5.48 5.67
N GLN A 89 8.71 4.54 5.28
CA GLN A 89 9.09 3.16 4.97
C GLN A 89 9.81 3.02 3.62
N LEU A 90 9.70 4.01 2.74
CA LEU A 90 10.32 3.94 1.41
C LEU A 90 11.82 4.24 1.48
N PRO A 91 12.66 3.51 0.71
CA PRO A 91 14.06 3.87 0.50
C PRO A 91 14.21 5.28 -0.10
N ASN A 92 15.30 5.97 0.22
CA ASN A 92 15.52 7.36 -0.24
C ASN A 92 15.50 7.49 -1.77
N ASN A 93 16.09 6.54 -2.50
CA ASN A 93 16.11 6.51 -3.96
C ASN A 93 14.71 6.28 -4.59
N VAL A 94 13.77 5.72 -3.81
CA VAL A 94 12.39 5.45 -4.22
C VAL A 94 11.46 6.62 -3.87
N LYS A 95 11.79 7.44 -2.85
CA LYS A 95 10.90 8.50 -2.36
C LYS A 95 11.22 9.90 -2.89
N GLN A 96 12.50 10.27 -3.01
CA GLN A 96 12.89 11.65 -3.32
C GLN A 96 12.44 12.07 -4.73
N GLY A 97 12.05 13.34 -4.88
CA GLY A 97 11.71 13.95 -6.17
C GLY A 97 10.37 13.50 -6.75
N ARG A 98 9.43 13.05 -5.91
CA ARG A 98 8.11 12.56 -6.34
C ARG A 98 6.98 13.39 -5.76
N SER A 99 5.87 13.41 -6.49
CA SER A 99 4.64 14.11 -6.12
C SER A 99 3.61 13.10 -5.59
N ILE A 100 3.04 13.37 -4.42
CA ILE A 100 1.98 12.54 -3.83
C ILE A 100 0.62 13.20 -4.03
N THR A 101 -0.29 12.46 -4.65
CA THR A 101 -1.70 12.82 -4.74
C THR A 101 -2.50 12.07 -3.69
N PHE A 102 -3.35 12.80 -2.96
CA PHE A 102 -4.26 12.21 -1.98
C PHE A 102 -5.64 12.89 -1.97
N ASP A 103 -6.64 12.18 -1.45
CA ASP A 103 -8.00 12.72 -1.33
C ASP A 103 -8.11 13.78 -0.22
N ARG A 104 -9.25 14.47 -0.19
CA ARG A 104 -9.66 15.52 0.75
C ARG A 104 -9.44 15.20 2.22
N TYR A 105 -9.52 13.91 2.57
CA TYR A 105 -9.30 13.46 3.93
C TYR A 105 -7.87 13.78 4.41
N PHE A 106 -6.87 13.63 3.56
CA PHE A 106 -5.46 13.80 3.92
C PHE A 106 -4.98 15.24 3.76
N THR A 107 -5.53 15.98 2.79
CA THR A 107 -5.07 17.32 2.43
C THR A 107 -5.06 18.28 3.62
N ASP A 108 -3.86 18.68 4.02
CA ASP A 108 -3.59 19.63 5.10
C ASP A 108 -2.24 20.32 4.86
N LEU A 109 -2.13 21.60 5.26
CA LEU A 109 -0.91 22.39 5.04
C LEU A 109 0.30 21.79 5.77
N LYS A 110 0.11 21.41 7.04
CA LYS A 110 1.18 20.81 7.86
C LYS A 110 1.73 19.51 7.25
N LEU A 111 0.86 18.73 6.61
CA LEU A 111 1.28 17.52 5.92
C LEU A 111 2.11 17.86 4.67
N SER A 112 1.67 18.87 3.90
CA SER A 112 2.42 19.33 2.73
C SER A 112 3.82 19.83 3.09
N GLU A 113 3.95 20.63 4.16
CA GLU A 113 5.24 21.08 4.68
C GLU A 113 6.14 19.89 5.11
N ALA A 114 5.59 18.93 5.86
CA ALA A 114 6.32 17.74 6.29
C ALA A 114 6.76 16.83 5.12
N LEU A 115 6.06 16.86 3.99
CA LEU A 115 6.45 16.17 2.76
C LEU A 115 7.56 16.92 2.01
N MET A 116 7.51 18.25 1.99
CA MET A 116 8.58 19.09 1.43
C MET A 116 9.92 18.87 2.15
N ASP A 117 9.90 18.74 3.48
CA ASP A 117 11.08 18.37 4.28
C ASP A 117 11.68 17.01 3.86
N ARG A 118 10.86 16.13 3.26
CA ARG A 118 11.26 14.82 2.74
C ARG A 118 11.62 14.85 1.25
N LYS A 119 11.72 16.05 0.66
CA LYS A 119 11.95 16.27 -0.79
C LYS A 119 10.86 15.64 -1.66
N MET A 120 9.61 15.77 -1.21
CA MET A 120 8.43 15.32 -1.93
C MET A 120 7.43 16.46 -2.03
N THR A 121 6.73 16.53 -3.15
CA THR A 121 5.64 17.49 -3.35
C THR A 121 4.31 16.81 -3.11
N SER A 122 3.24 17.60 -2.98
CA SER A 122 1.90 17.04 -2.81
C SER A 122 0.84 17.82 -3.59
N VAL A 123 -0.23 17.11 -3.94
CA VAL A 123 -1.40 17.65 -4.62
C VAL A 123 -2.65 17.05 -3.99
N GLY A 124 -3.61 17.87 -3.58
CA GLY A 124 -4.85 17.36 -3.01
C GLY A 124 -5.97 18.38 -2.99
N ILE A 125 -7.20 17.91 -3.12
CA ILE A 125 -8.38 18.76 -2.93
C ILE A 125 -8.53 19.07 -1.44
N VAL A 126 -8.79 20.32 -1.10
CA VAL A 126 -8.98 20.75 0.28
C VAL A 126 -10.46 20.72 0.64
N GLU A 127 -10.79 20.20 1.83
CA GLU A 127 -12.13 20.37 2.38
C GLU A 127 -12.35 21.82 2.83
N HIS A 128 -13.43 22.48 2.39
CA HIS A 128 -13.73 23.88 2.76
C HIS A 128 -13.79 24.16 4.27
N LYS A 129 -13.98 23.14 5.11
CA LYS A 129 -14.04 23.30 6.57
C LYS A 129 -12.66 23.44 7.21
N ARG A 130 -11.56 23.26 6.46
CA ARG A 130 -10.20 23.36 6.99
C ARG A 130 -9.92 24.76 7.52
N SER A 131 -9.29 24.81 8.69
CA SER A 131 -9.04 26.06 9.42
C SER A 131 -7.98 26.94 8.77
N PHE A 132 -7.03 26.36 8.04
CA PHE A 132 -5.97 27.10 7.34
C PHE A 132 -6.49 27.83 6.10
N LEU A 133 -7.67 27.44 5.59
CA LEU A 133 -8.29 28.11 4.46
C LEU A 133 -8.87 29.46 4.90
N PRO A 134 -8.54 30.57 4.22
CA PRO A 134 -9.20 31.85 4.40
C PRO A 134 -10.70 31.80 4.08
N ASN A 135 -11.45 32.73 4.65
CA ASN A 135 -12.91 32.74 4.53
C ASN A 135 -13.38 33.17 3.14
N GLU A 136 -12.61 34.03 2.48
CA GLU A 136 -12.80 34.53 1.12
C GLU A 136 -12.92 33.36 0.15
N LEU A 137 -12.05 32.35 0.30
CA LEU A 137 -12.05 31.13 -0.50
C LEU A 137 -13.21 30.16 -0.22
N LYS A 138 -13.88 30.30 0.93
CA LYS A 138 -14.97 29.40 1.35
C LYS A 138 -16.34 29.90 0.89
N LEU A 139 -16.49 31.20 0.71
CA LEU A 139 -17.78 31.89 0.59
C LEU A 139 -18.03 32.47 -0.81
N CYS A 140 -16.97 32.86 -1.52
CA CYS A 140 -17.11 33.45 -2.86
C CYS A 140 -17.38 32.37 -3.91
N ARG A 141 -18.62 32.32 -4.40
CA ARG A 141 -18.89 31.75 -5.72
C ARG A 141 -18.26 32.68 -6.75
N LYS A 142 -17.63 32.09 -7.74
CA LYS A 142 -16.99 32.84 -8.84
C LYS A 142 -17.80 32.67 -10.10
N GLU A 143 -17.39 33.37 -11.16
CA GLU A 143 -17.88 33.11 -12.50
C GLU A 143 -17.54 31.68 -12.93
N LEU A 144 -18.36 31.10 -13.81
CA LEU A 144 -18.15 29.74 -14.28
C LEU A 144 -16.78 29.65 -14.96
N PHE A 145 -16.00 28.64 -14.60
CA PHE A 145 -14.63 28.40 -15.09
C PHE A 145 -13.57 29.41 -14.65
N ALA A 146 -13.93 30.41 -13.84
CA ALA A 146 -12.94 31.30 -13.24
C ALA A 146 -12.06 30.57 -12.21
N SER A 147 -10.78 30.93 -12.21
CA SER A 147 -9.73 30.33 -11.38
C SER A 147 -8.99 31.42 -10.64
N TRP A 148 -8.87 31.31 -9.31
CA TRP A 148 -7.96 32.19 -8.56
C TRP A 148 -6.88 31.37 -7.88
N PHE A 149 -5.66 31.85 -8.01
CA PHE A 149 -4.45 31.24 -7.52
C PHE A 149 -3.88 32.12 -6.43
N TYR A 150 -3.43 31.47 -5.36
CA TYR A 150 -2.87 32.14 -4.21
C TYR A 150 -1.57 31.45 -3.82
N PHE A 151 -0.50 32.23 -3.70
CA PHE A 151 0.82 31.69 -3.40
C PHE A 151 1.30 32.12 -2.01
N SER A 152 1.90 31.17 -1.28
CA SER A 152 2.60 31.40 -0.03
C SER A 152 3.81 30.47 0.04
N GLY A 153 5.01 31.03 -0.18
CA GLY A 153 6.23 30.24 -0.30
C GLY A 153 6.09 29.19 -1.42
N PRO A 154 6.44 27.91 -1.17
CA PRO A 154 6.36 26.85 -2.18
C PRO A 154 4.95 26.28 -2.36
N HIS A 155 3.94 26.84 -1.69
CA HIS A 155 2.57 26.32 -1.72
C HIS A 155 1.66 27.21 -2.57
N MET A 156 0.95 26.56 -3.48
CA MET A 156 -0.13 27.13 -4.26
C MET A 156 -1.48 26.63 -3.74
N LEU A 157 -2.38 27.57 -3.48
CA LEU A 157 -3.78 27.30 -3.20
C LEU A 157 -4.62 27.80 -4.38
N LEU A 158 -5.36 26.89 -5.01
CA LEU A 158 -6.20 27.16 -6.16
C LEU A 158 -7.67 27.06 -5.77
N SER A 159 -8.50 27.96 -6.27
CA SER A 159 -9.95 27.88 -6.20
C SER A 159 -10.57 28.04 -7.58
N TYR A 160 -11.24 27.01 -8.06
CA TYR A 160 -11.80 26.90 -9.41
C TYR A 160 -13.32 26.65 -9.39
N GLN A 161 -14.07 27.43 -10.15
CA GLN A 161 -15.53 27.29 -10.23
C GLN A 161 -15.94 26.34 -11.36
N ALA A 162 -15.92 25.04 -11.07
CA ALA A 162 -16.28 24.02 -12.08
C ALA A 162 -17.78 23.96 -12.45
N LYS A 163 -18.67 24.45 -11.57
CA LYS A 163 -20.14 24.37 -11.74
C LYS A 163 -20.84 25.55 -11.08
N GLU A 164 -21.72 26.26 -11.79
CA GLU A 164 -22.38 27.49 -11.30
C GLU A 164 -23.02 27.36 -9.91
N LYS A 165 -23.82 26.31 -9.68
CA LYS A 165 -24.63 26.14 -8.46
C LYS A 165 -23.90 25.41 -7.33
N LYS A 166 -22.61 25.10 -7.48
CA LYS A 166 -21.82 24.40 -6.43
C LYS A 166 -20.73 25.31 -5.86
N LYS A 167 -20.19 24.92 -4.71
CA LYS A 167 -18.99 25.57 -4.16
C LYS A 167 -17.81 25.35 -5.11
N PRO A 168 -16.88 26.31 -5.21
CA PRO A 168 -15.68 26.15 -6.01
C PRO A 168 -14.83 24.99 -5.47
N VAL A 169 -14.11 24.31 -6.36
CA VAL A 169 -13.15 23.29 -5.98
C VAL A 169 -11.90 24.00 -5.47
N VAL A 170 -11.46 23.66 -4.26
CA VAL A 170 -10.23 24.18 -3.67
C VAL A 170 -9.16 23.11 -3.70
N LEU A 171 -7.96 23.42 -4.20
CA LEU A 171 -6.84 22.50 -4.33
C LEU A 171 -5.60 23.13 -3.69
N LEU A 172 -4.90 22.35 -2.85
CA LEU A 172 -3.60 22.71 -2.31
C LEU A 172 -2.54 21.91 -3.07
N SER A 173 -1.50 22.60 -3.51
CA SER A 173 -0.35 21.97 -4.14
C SER A 173 0.96 22.59 -3.68
N SER A 174 1.99 21.76 -3.56
CA SER A 174 3.39 22.18 -3.50
C SER A 174 4.20 21.77 -4.74
N ALA A 175 3.53 21.20 -5.74
CA ALA A 175 4.14 20.75 -6.99
C ALA A 175 4.10 21.81 -8.11
N HIS A 176 3.19 22.79 -8.01
CA HIS A 176 2.96 23.79 -9.05
C HIS A 176 3.44 25.16 -8.56
N GLU A 177 4.39 25.74 -9.29
CA GLU A 177 4.96 27.06 -9.01
C GLU A 177 4.21 28.20 -9.71
N PHE A 178 3.57 27.91 -10.84
CA PHE A 178 2.94 28.91 -11.70
C PHE A 178 1.42 28.73 -11.82
N ALA A 179 0.73 29.83 -12.07
CA ALA A 179 -0.71 29.87 -12.32
C ALA A 179 -1.00 29.55 -13.80
N GLU A 180 -1.10 28.27 -14.13
CA GLU A 180 -1.34 27.80 -15.50
C GLU A 180 -2.76 27.26 -15.68
N VAL A 181 -3.36 27.64 -16.81
CA VAL A 181 -4.73 27.30 -17.20
C VAL A 181 -4.72 26.87 -18.67
N PHE A 182 -5.44 25.79 -18.99
CA PHE A 182 -5.62 25.36 -20.37
C PHE A 182 -6.50 26.35 -21.14
N ASP A 183 -6.15 26.61 -22.40
CA ASP A 183 -6.98 27.38 -23.33
C ASP A 183 -8.06 26.48 -23.95
N ASP A 184 -8.96 25.98 -23.10
CA ASP A 184 -10.12 25.18 -23.47
C ASP A 184 -11.43 25.85 -22.99
N GLU A 185 -12.58 25.37 -23.48
CA GLU A 185 -13.89 25.91 -23.09
C GLU A 185 -14.11 25.96 -21.57
N LYS A 186 -13.44 25.06 -20.84
CA LYS A 186 -13.56 24.91 -19.38
C LYS A 186 -12.50 25.67 -18.60
N ARG A 187 -11.51 26.27 -19.28
CA ARG A 187 -10.36 26.96 -18.68
C ARG A 187 -9.81 26.17 -17.50
N LEU A 188 -9.54 24.88 -17.72
CA LEU A 188 -9.20 23.98 -16.62
C LEU A 188 -7.78 24.32 -16.11
N PRO A 189 -7.57 24.56 -14.79
CA PRO A 189 -6.23 24.74 -14.26
C PRO A 189 -5.37 23.47 -14.40
N CYS A 190 -4.09 23.63 -14.76
CA CYS A 190 -3.14 22.51 -14.90
C CYS A 190 -3.10 21.65 -13.63
N ALA A 191 -3.06 22.27 -12.45
CA ALA A 191 -3.05 21.52 -11.19
C ALA A 191 -4.30 20.65 -10.93
N ILE A 192 -5.47 21.05 -11.45
CA ILE A 192 -6.68 20.22 -11.37
C ILE A 192 -6.62 19.09 -12.39
N HIS A 193 -6.05 19.35 -13.57
CA HIS A 193 -5.81 18.33 -14.57
C HIS A 193 -4.90 17.23 -14.02
N ASP A 194 -3.75 17.60 -13.46
CA ASP A 194 -2.76 16.66 -12.92
C ASP A 194 -3.31 15.87 -11.73
N TYR A 195 -4.06 16.54 -10.84
CA TYR A 195 -4.80 15.85 -9.78
C TYR A 195 -5.78 14.80 -10.35
N ASN A 196 -6.51 15.12 -11.42
CA ASN A 196 -7.48 14.21 -11.99
C ASN A 196 -6.83 12.99 -12.67
N GLN A 197 -5.64 13.16 -13.25
CA GLN A 197 -4.86 12.07 -13.84
C GLN A 197 -4.36 11.08 -12.77
N THR A 198 -3.94 11.59 -11.61
CA THR A 198 -3.19 10.82 -10.60
C THR A 198 -4.05 10.30 -9.44
N LYS A 199 -5.18 10.93 -9.12
CA LYS A 199 -6.05 10.54 -7.98
C LYS A 199 -6.60 9.11 -8.06
N GLY A 200 -6.63 8.51 -9.25
CA GLY A 200 -7.25 7.21 -9.50
C GLY A 200 -6.34 6.00 -9.27
N GLY A 201 -5.08 6.18 -8.86
CA GLY A 201 -4.09 5.10 -8.77
C GLY A 201 -4.55 3.92 -7.91
N VAL A 202 -4.99 4.18 -6.67
CA VAL A 202 -5.46 3.12 -5.75
C VAL A 202 -6.80 2.53 -6.19
N ASP A 203 -7.74 3.34 -6.68
CA ASP A 203 -9.03 2.87 -7.19
C ASP A 203 -8.84 1.90 -8.39
N ALA A 204 -7.85 2.15 -9.25
CA ALA A 204 -7.51 1.25 -10.36
C ALA A 204 -6.98 -0.11 -9.88
N ILE A 205 -6.25 -0.12 -8.75
CA ILE A 205 -5.78 -1.35 -8.10
C ILE A 205 -6.96 -2.10 -7.49
N ASP A 206 -7.87 -1.41 -6.80
CA ASP A 206 -9.11 -1.98 -6.25
C ASP A 206 -9.96 -2.63 -7.35
N GLN A 207 -10.16 -1.93 -8.48
CA GLN A 207 -10.87 -2.47 -9.63
C GLN A 207 -10.17 -3.71 -10.21
N CYS A 208 -8.83 -3.70 -10.25
CA CYS A 208 -8.06 -4.85 -10.66
C CYS A 208 -8.30 -6.03 -9.70
N ILE A 209 -8.21 -5.83 -8.39
CA ILE A 209 -8.45 -6.89 -7.41
C ILE A 209 -9.88 -7.41 -7.50
N GLU A 210 -10.89 -6.55 -7.69
CA GLU A 210 -12.28 -6.98 -7.85
C GLU A 210 -12.48 -7.92 -9.05
N ASN A 211 -11.86 -7.61 -10.19
CA ASN A 211 -11.96 -8.42 -11.40
C ASN A 211 -11.31 -9.81 -11.28
N TYR A 212 -10.18 -9.90 -10.58
CA TYR A 212 -9.44 -11.15 -10.37
C TYR A 212 -8.88 -11.18 -8.95
N THR A 213 -9.59 -11.89 -8.06
CA THR A 213 -9.21 -12.05 -6.65
C THR A 213 -9.13 -13.53 -6.25
N VAL A 214 -8.16 -13.85 -5.40
CA VAL A 214 -8.06 -15.15 -4.73
C VAL A 214 -8.90 -15.25 -3.46
N ARG A 215 -9.59 -14.17 -3.07
CA ARG A 215 -10.42 -14.13 -1.86
C ARG A 215 -11.39 -15.30 -1.77
N ARG A 216 -11.52 -15.83 -0.56
CA ARG A 216 -12.51 -16.85 -0.19
C ARG A 216 -13.25 -16.40 1.06
N ILE A 217 -14.46 -16.92 1.21
CA ILE A 217 -15.22 -16.73 2.46
C ILE A 217 -14.40 -17.33 3.60
N SER A 218 -14.08 -16.50 4.58
CA SER A 218 -13.34 -16.90 5.78
C SER A 218 -13.94 -16.21 6.99
N ARG A 219 -14.00 -16.92 8.12
CA ARG A 219 -14.33 -16.34 9.43
C ARG A 219 -13.08 -15.79 10.15
N ARG A 220 -11.89 -16.09 9.63
CA ARG A 220 -10.59 -15.70 10.19
C ARG A 220 -10.04 -14.50 9.41
N TRP A 221 -9.98 -13.33 10.06
CA TRP A 221 -9.47 -12.10 9.44
C TRP A 221 -8.02 -12.23 8.91
N PRO A 222 -7.08 -13.00 9.52
CA PRO A 222 -5.72 -13.11 8.98
C PRO A 222 -5.68 -13.75 7.58
N MET A 223 -6.63 -14.64 7.28
CA MET A 223 -6.75 -15.22 5.94
C MET A 223 -7.16 -14.18 4.90
N VAL A 224 -7.97 -13.20 5.28
CA VAL A 224 -8.39 -12.12 4.39
C VAL A 224 -7.21 -11.20 4.06
N VAL A 225 -6.39 -10.88 5.06
CA VAL A 225 -5.13 -10.15 4.85
C VAL A 225 -4.20 -10.93 3.93
N PHE A 226 -4.06 -12.24 4.15
CA PHE A 226 -3.23 -13.11 3.31
C PHE A 226 -3.72 -13.15 1.85
N TYR A 227 -5.02 -13.27 1.61
CA TYR A 227 -5.56 -13.21 0.24
C TYR A 227 -5.28 -11.86 -0.42
N ASN A 228 -5.39 -10.75 0.32
CA ASN A 228 -5.05 -9.43 -0.21
C ASN A 228 -3.57 -9.32 -0.57
N MET A 229 -2.67 -9.90 0.24
CA MET A 229 -1.24 -9.95 -0.07
C MET A 229 -0.95 -10.71 -1.37
N ILE A 230 -1.67 -11.81 -1.64
CA ILE A 230 -1.53 -12.55 -2.91
C ILE A 230 -2.03 -11.72 -4.08
N ASP A 231 -3.20 -11.07 -3.93
CA ASP A 231 -3.78 -10.25 -4.99
C ASP A 231 -2.86 -9.07 -5.36
N ILE A 232 -2.33 -8.36 -4.36
CA ILE A 232 -1.35 -7.28 -4.55
C ILE A 232 -0.05 -7.82 -5.14
N GLY A 233 0.48 -8.93 -4.61
CA GLY A 233 1.70 -9.55 -5.11
C GLY A 233 1.60 -9.94 -6.59
N ALA A 234 0.44 -10.45 -7.02
CA ALA A 234 0.20 -10.79 -8.41
C ALA A 234 0.11 -9.55 -9.33
N ILE A 235 -0.46 -8.43 -8.85
CA ILE A 235 -0.48 -7.16 -9.58
C ILE A 235 0.95 -6.63 -9.73
N ASN A 236 1.69 -6.52 -8.63
CA ASN A 236 3.08 -6.03 -8.66
C ASN A 236 3.98 -6.89 -9.55
N ALA A 237 3.85 -8.22 -9.48
CA ALA A 237 4.60 -9.13 -10.34
C ALA A 237 4.26 -8.94 -11.82
N MET A 238 2.98 -8.71 -12.15
CA MET A 238 2.56 -8.41 -13.51
C MET A 238 3.12 -7.07 -14.00
N THR A 239 3.10 -6.04 -13.17
CA THR A 239 3.67 -4.73 -13.51
C THR A 239 5.17 -4.85 -13.82
N ILE A 240 5.94 -5.52 -12.97
CA ILE A 240 7.37 -5.78 -13.22
C ILE A 240 7.58 -6.53 -14.54
N TRP A 241 6.78 -7.58 -14.78
CA TRP A 241 6.86 -8.36 -16.01
C TRP A 241 6.62 -7.50 -17.26
N LEU A 242 5.59 -6.64 -17.23
CA LEU A 242 5.27 -5.76 -18.35
C LEU A 242 6.31 -4.66 -18.57
N CYS A 243 6.94 -4.15 -17.51
CA CYS A 243 8.05 -3.21 -17.65
C CYS A 243 9.27 -3.86 -18.33
N GLN A 244 9.55 -5.13 -18.04
CA GLN A 244 10.67 -5.86 -18.64
C GLN A 244 10.34 -6.42 -20.03
N ASN A 245 9.06 -6.69 -20.31
CA ASN A 245 8.59 -7.34 -21.53
C ASN A 245 7.47 -6.50 -22.17
N SER A 246 7.79 -5.27 -22.56
CA SER A 246 6.81 -4.29 -23.07
C SER A 246 6.04 -4.75 -24.32
N SER A 247 6.63 -5.64 -25.13
CA SER A 247 6.02 -6.23 -26.33
C SER A 247 5.14 -7.46 -26.05
N TRP A 248 5.12 -7.96 -24.81
CA TRP A 248 4.41 -9.18 -24.46
C TRP A 248 2.89 -8.99 -24.45
N ASN A 249 2.19 -9.68 -25.36
CA ASN A 249 0.72 -9.69 -25.45
C ASN A 249 0.05 -8.31 -25.58
N VAL A 250 0.73 -7.30 -26.15
CA VAL A 250 0.22 -5.92 -26.31
C VAL A 250 -1.12 -5.87 -27.03
N LYS A 251 -1.32 -6.70 -28.07
CA LYS A 251 -2.57 -6.73 -28.86
C LYS A 251 -3.73 -7.48 -28.19
N ARG A 252 -3.51 -8.11 -27.03
CA ARG A 252 -4.52 -8.93 -26.35
C ARG A 252 -5.25 -8.09 -25.30
N THR A 253 -6.58 -8.20 -25.26
CA THR A 253 -7.41 -7.53 -24.26
C THR A 253 -7.45 -8.28 -22.92
N ASN A 254 -7.05 -9.55 -22.89
CA ASN A 254 -7.10 -10.44 -21.73
C ASN A 254 -5.71 -10.71 -21.10
N THR A 255 -4.76 -9.79 -21.28
CA THR A 255 -3.36 -9.93 -20.85
C THR A 255 -3.19 -10.33 -19.39
N ARG A 256 -3.98 -9.75 -18.47
CA ARG A 256 -3.95 -10.11 -17.04
C ARG A 256 -4.38 -11.55 -16.78
N ARG A 257 -5.41 -12.04 -17.47
CA ARG A 257 -5.84 -13.44 -17.36
C ARG A 257 -4.76 -14.40 -17.86
N ILE A 258 -4.10 -14.05 -18.96
CA ILE A 258 -2.99 -14.85 -19.52
C ILE A 258 -1.85 -14.91 -18.51
N PHE A 259 -1.44 -13.76 -17.97
CA PHE A 259 -0.37 -13.68 -16.97
C PHE A 259 -0.69 -14.53 -15.74
N LEU A 260 -1.87 -14.36 -15.14
CA LEU A 260 -2.28 -15.15 -13.97
C LEU A 260 -2.36 -16.66 -14.26
N THR A 261 -2.77 -17.05 -15.47
CA THR A 261 -2.80 -18.46 -15.88
C THR A 261 -1.38 -19.02 -15.95
N GLN A 262 -0.45 -18.30 -16.58
CA GLN A 262 0.95 -18.72 -16.68
C GLN A 262 1.62 -18.77 -15.30
N LEU A 263 1.41 -17.75 -14.47
CA LEU A 263 1.89 -17.71 -13.10
C LEU A 263 1.39 -18.91 -12.29
N SER A 264 0.09 -19.23 -12.38
CA SER A 264 -0.49 -20.38 -11.67
C SER A 264 0.09 -21.71 -12.13
N LYS A 265 0.36 -21.87 -13.44
CA LYS A 265 1.01 -23.07 -13.97
C LYS A 265 2.45 -23.18 -13.47
N ALA A 266 3.21 -22.08 -13.53
CA ALA A 266 4.60 -22.05 -13.07
C ALA A 266 4.73 -22.44 -11.59
N LEU A 267 3.86 -21.89 -10.73
CA LEU A 267 3.84 -22.18 -9.29
C LEU A 267 3.40 -23.62 -8.97
N THR A 268 2.58 -24.25 -9.80
CA THR A 268 2.04 -25.59 -9.53
C THR A 268 2.84 -26.71 -10.19
N ASN A 269 3.63 -26.42 -11.23
CA ASN A 269 4.32 -27.43 -12.03
C ASN A 269 5.22 -28.34 -11.19
N LEU A 270 6.06 -27.77 -10.30
CA LEU A 270 6.95 -28.55 -9.43
C LEU A 270 6.16 -29.53 -8.56
N GLN A 271 5.08 -29.07 -7.92
CA GLN A 271 4.25 -29.93 -7.08
C GLN A 271 3.53 -31.01 -7.90
N LEU A 272 3.08 -30.68 -9.11
CA LEU A 272 2.46 -31.64 -10.02
C LEU A 272 3.46 -32.73 -10.44
N GLN A 273 4.71 -32.36 -10.70
CA GLN A 273 5.79 -33.30 -11.03
C GLN A 273 6.17 -34.20 -9.84
N CYS A 274 6.20 -33.66 -8.61
CA CYS A 274 6.42 -34.49 -7.42
C CYS A 274 5.28 -35.49 -7.24
N ARG A 275 4.03 -35.03 -7.36
CA ARG A 275 2.85 -35.88 -7.21
C ARG A 275 2.70 -36.93 -8.30
N SER A 276 3.14 -36.65 -9.53
CA SER A 276 3.11 -37.65 -10.61
C SER A 276 4.11 -38.78 -10.40
N LYS A 277 5.17 -38.55 -9.62
CA LYS A 277 6.18 -39.56 -9.26
C LYS A 277 5.77 -40.38 -8.03
N GLU A 278 4.84 -39.86 -7.20
CA GLU A 278 4.25 -40.63 -6.10
C GLU A 278 3.25 -41.66 -6.65
N VAL A 279 3.68 -42.91 -6.76
CA VAL A 279 2.95 -44.10 -7.29
C VAL A 279 1.63 -44.41 -6.55
N ARG A 280 1.20 -43.64 -5.54
CA ARG A 280 0.08 -43.98 -4.65
C ARG A 280 -1.24 -43.23 -4.90
N LEU A 281 -1.44 -42.61 -6.06
CA LEU A 281 -2.73 -42.01 -6.40
C LEU A 281 -3.24 -42.42 -7.79
N MET A 282 -3.63 -43.69 -7.93
CA MET A 282 -4.96 -44.16 -8.40
C MET A 282 -4.90 -45.65 -8.82
N PRO A 283 -5.90 -46.47 -8.49
CA PRO A 283 -6.11 -47.76 -9.15
C PRO A 283 -6.30 -47.55 -10.66
N LYS A 284 -5.63 -48.38 -11.44
CA LYS A 284 -5.66 -48.51 -12.90
C LYS A 284 -6.94 -47.97 -13.56
N ALA A 285 -6.83 -46.81 -14.22
CA ALA A 285 -7.48 -46.60 -15.52
C ALA A 285 -6.45 -46.96 -16.60
N THR A 286 -6.07 -48.24 -16.66
CA THR A 286 -5.28 -48.77 -17.77
C THR A 286 -6.22 -48.97 -18.96
N GLY A 287 -6.26 -47.96 -19.81
CA GLY A 287 -6.95 -48.01 -21.09
C GLY A 287 -6.76 -46.67 -21.80
N SER A 288 -5.78 -46.62 -22.70
CA SER A 288 -5.41 -45.46 -23.53
C SER A 288 -4.44 -44.45 -22.91
N LEU A 289 -3.19 -44.87 -22.77
CA LEU A 289 -2.05 -43.94 -22.82
C LEU A 289 -0.84 -44.60 -23.52
N SER A 290 -1.13 -45.23 -24.66
CA SER A 290 -0.13 -45.56 -25.67
C SER A 290 -0.48 -44.74 -26.90
N ASN A 291 -0.01 -43.50 -26.91
CA ASN A 291 0.43 -42.72 -28.07
C ASN A 291 0.76 -41.32 -27.54
N GLY A 292 1.95 -40.83 -27.86
CA GLY A 292 2.43 -39.53 -27.43
C GLY A 292 1.38 -38.46 -27.69
N VAL A 293 0.97 -37.75 -26.63
CA VAL A 293 0.06 -36.63 -26.77
C VAL A 293 0.87 -35.48 -27.32
N ASP A 294 0.79 -35.31 -28.64
CA ASP A 294 1.27 -34.12 -29.33
C ASP A 294 0.47 -32.91 -28.82
N LEU A 295 1.18 -31.90 -28.32
CA LEU A 295 0.59 -30.78 -27.57
C LEU A 295 -0.05 -29.71 -28.49
N GLN A 296 -0.23 -30.01 -29.77
CA GLN A 296 -0.79 -29.10 -30.78
C GLN A 296 -2.28 -29.36 -31.08
N ASP A 297 -2.84 -30.54 -30.77
CA ASP A 297 -4.21 -30.90 -31.19
C ASP A 297 -5.35 -30.41 -30.28
N ILE A 298 -5.05 -29.69 -29.19
CA ILE A 298 -6.11 -29.07 -28.35
C ILE A 298 -6.65 -27.77 -28.99
N HIS A 299 -6.02 -27.25 -30.06
CA HIS A 299 -6.43 -25.99 -30.68
C HIS A 299 -7.69 -26.07 -31.57
N HIS A 300 -8.16 -27.27 -31.99
CA HIS A 300 -9.20 -27.37 -33.02
C HIS A 300 -10.62 -27.77 -32.54
N GLN A 301 -10.90 -27.81 -31.23
CA GLN A 301 -12.27 -28.05 -30.72
C GLN A 301 -12.71 -27.03 -29.65
N ALA A 302 -12.29 -25.77 -29.80
CA ALA A 302 -12.62 -24.66 -28.90
C ALA A 302 -13.70 -23.70 -29.44
N SER A 303 -14.75 -24.21 -30.09
CA SER A 303 -15.98 -23.44 -30.39
C SER A 303 -17.18 -24.00 -29.61
N ASN A 304 -17.16 -23.90 -28.28
CA ASN A 304 -18.41 -23.91 -27.50
C ASN A 304 -18.17 -23.30 -26.11
N GLN A 305 -18.14 -21.97 -26.10
CA GLN A 305 -18.06 -21.16 -24.88
C GLN A 305 -19.42 -21.16 -24.20
N ASN A 306 -19.53 -21.79 -23.02
CA ASN A 306 -20.33 -21.32 -21.86
C ASN A 306 -20.46 -22.36 -20.74
N LYS A 307 -20.16 -23.65 -20.99
CA LYS A 307 -20.25 -24.70 -19.93
C LYS A 307 -18.93 -24.99 -19.20
N LYS A 308 -17.75 -24.71 -19.79
CA LYS A 308 -16.43 -24.99 -19.18
C LYS A 308 -16.00 -24.00 -18.07
N ASN A 309 -16.60 -22.80 -18.00
CA ASN A 309 -16.28 -21.79 -16.96
C ASN A 309 -16.67 -22.25 -15.53
N ARG A 310 -17.64 -23.16 -15.37
CA ARG A 310 -18.01 -23.69 -14.04
C ARG A 310 -17.06 -24.79 -13.54
N TYR A 311 -16.53 -25.61 -14.43
CA TYR A 311 -15.62 -26.71 -14.06
C TYR A 311 -14.19 -26.23 -13.80
N PHE A 312 -13.66 -25.31 -14.61
CA PHE A 312 -12.31 -24.77 -14.41
C PHE A 312 -12.22 -23.90 -13.14
N LYS A 313 -13.29 -23.16 -12.82
CA LYS A 313 -13.42 -22.41 -11.56
C LYS A 313 -13.48 -23.35 -10.34
N ARG A 314 -14.02 -24.56 -10.46
CA ARG A 314 -14.01 -25.58 -9.38
C ARG A 314 -12.62 -26.20 -9.16
N ILE A 315 -11.93 -26.59 -10.23
CA ILE A 315 -10.63 -27.30 -10.12
C ILE A 315 -9.51 -26.37 -9.62
N CYS A 316 -9.41 -25.13 -10.12
CA CYS A 316 -8.45 -24.15 -9.58
C CYS A 316 -8.79 -23.68 -8.16
N CYS A 317 -10.08 -23.66 -7.76
CA CYS A 317 -10.47 -23.22 -6.42
C CYS A 317 -10.22 -24.27 -5.32
N GLN A 318 -10.20 -25.56 -5.66
CA GLN A 318 -10.17 -26.63 -4.67
C GLN A 318 -8.75 -27.12 -4.33
N TYR A 319 -7.82 -27.08 -5.29
CA TYR A 319 -6.48 -27.67 -5.11
C TYR A 319 -5.35 -26.65 -4.96
N LEU A 320 -5.52 -25.41 -5.44
CA LEU A 320 -4.46 -24.39 -5.34
C LEU A 320 -4.08 -24.01 -3.89
N PRO A 321 -5.03 -23.79 -2.94
CA PRO A 321 -4.66 -23.47 -1.56
C PRO A 321 -4.14 -24.68 -0.77
N VAL A 322 -4.57 -25.90 -1.12
CA VAL A 322 -4.07 -27.13 -0.48
C VAL A 322 -2.63 -27.41 -0.93
N CYS A 323 -2.35 -27.25 -2.23
CA CYS A 323 -0.98 -27.37 -2.76
C CYS A 323 -0.05 -26.29 -2.20
N LEU A 324 -0.52 -25.04 -2.06
CA LEU A 324 0.29 -23.97 -1.46
C LEU A 324 0.56 -24.21 0.03
N PHE A 325 -0.43 -24.72 0.78
CA PHE A 325 -0.28 -25.05 2.20
C PHE A 325 0.70 -26.21 2.40
N LEU A 326 0.62 -27.27 1.59
CA LEU A 326 1.55 -28.39 1.64
C LEU A 326 2.98 -27.98 1.22
N PHE A 327 3.11 -27.08 0.24
CA PHE A 327 4.40 -26.54 -0.18
C PHE A 327 5.07 -25.71 0.92
N LEU A 328 4.30 -24.87 1.63
CA LEU A 328 4.82 -24.10 2.76
C LEU A 328 5.13 -24.98 3.99
N LEU A 329 4.37 -26.05 4.22
CA LEU A 329 4.66 -27.06 5.24
C LEU A 329 5.99 -27.78 4.93
N ALA A 330 6.23 -28.13 3.66
CA ALA A 330 7.47 -28.76 3.23
C ALA A 330 8.68 -27.83 3.40
N ILE A 331 8.56 -26.54 3.06
CA ILE A 331 9.61 -25.54 3.32
C ILE A 331 9.89 -25.40 4.82
N PHE A 332 8.84 -25.39 5.65
CA PHE A 332 9.00 -25.30 7.10
C PHE A 332 9.71 -26.52 7.69
N LEU A 333 9.36 -27.73 7.24
CA LEU A 333 10.02 -28.98 7.66
C LEU A 333 11.48 -29.06 7.17
N LEU A 334 11.76 -28.56 5.97
CA LEU A 334 13.13 -28.48 5.44
C LEU A 334 14.00 -27.53 6.28
N ILE A 335 13.49 -26.36 6.64
CA ILE A 335 14.19 -25.38 7.48
C ILE A 335 14.40 -25.94 8.90
N ALA A 336 13.40 -26.63 9.46
CA ALA A 336 13.52 -27.27 10.76
C ALA A 336 14.55 -28.42 10.76
N GLY A 337 14.62 -29.21 9.69
CA GLY A 337 15.62 -30.26 9.52
C GLY A 337 17.04 -29.72 9.39
N ILE A 338 17.23 -28.61 8.65
CA ILE A 338 18.52 -27.93 8.53
C ILE A 338 18.96 -27.33 9.87
N ALA A 339 18.03 -26.76 10.65
CA ALA A 339 18.32 -26.26 11.99
C ALA A 339 18.72 -27.40 12.96
N ALA A 340 18.05 -28.55 12.89
CA ALA A 340 18.41 -29.72 13.69
C ALA A 340 19.79 -30.29 13.31
N MET A 341 20.14 -30.31 12.01
CA MET A 341 21.48 -30.70 11.56
C MET A 341 22.56 -29.70 12.00
N LEU A 342 22.28 -28.40 11.98
CA LEU A 342 23.22 -27.38 12.48
C LEU A 342 23.46 -27.50 13.99
N VAL A 343 22.44 -27.85 14.78
CA VAL A 343 22.57 -28.13 16.21
C VAL A 343 23.35 -29.43 16.47
N ALA A 344 23.25 -30.43 15.58
CA ALA A 344 24.04 -31.65 15.67
C ALA A 344 25.52 -31.46 15.24
N LEU A 345 25.79 -30.52 14.32
CA LEU A 345 27.13 -30.17 13.85
C LEU A 345 27.88 -29.25 14.82
N ILE A 346 27.16 -28.41 15.58
CA ILE A 346 27.72 -27.64 16.70
C ILE A 346 27.67 -28.56 17.94
N GLY A 347 28.59 -29.53 17.98
CA GLY A 347 28.73 -30.43 19.11
C GLY A 347 28.91 -29.66 20.42
N ILE A 348 27.89 -29.61 21.26
CA ILE A 348 27.99 -29.10 22.63
C ILE A 348 28.72 -30.17 23.46
N PRO A 349 29.90 -29.89 24.03
CA PRO A 349 30.53 -30.82 24.95
C PRO A 349 29.69 -30.91 26.23
N LYS A 350 29.11 -32.09 26.45
CA LYS A 350 28.58 -32.50 27.75
C LYS A 350 29.77 -32.81 28.65
N THR A 351 30.00 -31.96 29.64
CA THR A 351 30.37 -32.27 31.04
C THR A 351 31.02 -31.03 31.65
N ILE A 352 30.50 -30.58 32.79
CA ILE A 352 31.29 -30.34 33.99
C ILE A 352 30.31 -30.30 35.17
N THR A 353 30.69 -31.11 36.14
CA THR A 353 30.09 -31.47 37.40
C THR A 353 30.04 -30.29 38.37
N THR A 354 29.04 -30.32 39.25
CA THR A 354 28.89 -29.56 40.49
C THR A 354 30.18 -29.36 41.29
N THR A 355 30.41 -28.13 41.78
CA THR A 355 31.07 -27.91 43.08
C THR A 355 30.57 -26.63 43.74
N THR A 356 29.96 -26.81 44.90
CA THR A 356 29.64 -25.80 45.92
C THR A 356 30.92 -25.29 46.57
N ALA A 357 31.06 -23.98 46.75
CA ALA A 357 31.93 -23.39 47.76
C ALA A 357 31.41 -22.00 48.15
N ALA A 358 31.03 -21.88 49.43
CA ALA A 358 30.87 -20.63 50.15
C ALA A 358 32.24 -20.17 50.68
N THR A 359 32.50 -18.85 50.76
CA THR A 359 33.35 -18.13 51.75
C THR A 359 33.30 -16.62 51.40
N THR A 360 32.59 -15.76 52.14
CA THR A 360 33.05 -14.88 53.25
C THR A 360 33.86 -13.64 52.84
N THR A 361 33.19 -12.48 52.94
CA THR A 361 33.62 -11.16 53.46
C THR A 361 35.02 -10.60 53.15
N ALA A 362 35.05 -9.38 52.56
CA ALA A 362 35.97 -8.31 52.99
C ALA A 362 35.46 -6.92 52.57
N THR A 363 35.26 -6.09 53.58
CA THR A 363 34.94 -4.66 53.56
C THR A 363 36.18 -3.85 53.16
N THR A 364 36.05 -2.84 52.29
CA THR A 364 36.96 -1.68 52.34
C THR A 364 36.23 -0.42 51.90
N THR A 365 36.19 0.51 52.85
CA THR A 365 35.63 1.85 52.80
C THR A 365 36.67 2.82 52.24
N THR A 366 36.30 3.66 51.26
CA THR A 366 36.96 4.97 51.09
C THR A 366 35.99 6.02 50.57
N THR A 367 35.68 6.95 51.47
CA THR A 367 35.17 8.33 51.32
C THR A 367 36.02 9.09 50.26
N THR A 368 35.57 10.10 49.50
CA THR A 368 35.35 11.48 49.96
C THR A 368 34.84 12.39 48.81
N THR A 369 33.93 13.32 49.15
CA THR A 369 33.70 14.71 48.64
C THR A 369 33.46 14.97 47.15
N THR A 370 32.26 15.38 46.69
CA THR A 370 31.55 16.68 46.82
C THR A 370 32.30 17.91 46.30
N THR A 371 31.84 18.46 45.16
CA THR A 371 31.85 19.91 44.91
C THR A 371 30.60 20.31 44.15
N THR A 372 29.85 21.20 44.79
CA THR A 372 28.60 21.82 44.40
C THR A 372 28.93 23.15 43.72
N THR A 373 28.29 23.47 42.59
CA THR A 373 28.20 24.86 42.12
C THR A 373 26.80 25.15 41.61
N THR A 374 26.06 25.88 42.43
CA THR A 374 24.79 26.54 42.16
C THR A 374 24.99 27.75 41.25
N ALA A 375 24.11 27.92 40.26
CA ALA A 375 23.80 29.24 39.71
C ALA A 375 22.31 29.30 39.35
N THR A 376 21.72 30.44 39.69
CA THR A 376 20.29 30.67 39.97
C THR A 376 19.62 31.39 38.80
N THR A 377 18.29 31.21 38.71
CA THR A 377 17.30 32.14 38.08
C THR A 377 17.32 32.16 36.54
N THR A 378 16.25 31.81 35.83
CA THR A 378 15.07 32.67 35.67
C THR A 378 13.88 31.87 35.13
N THR A 379 12.76 31.95 35.84
CA THR A 379 11.43 31.50 35.41
C THR A 379 10.92 32.36 34.25
N ALA A 380 10.77 31.75 33.07
CA ALA A 380 9.97 32.30 31.98
C ALA A 380 8.80 31.35 31.68
N SER A 381 7.60 31.81 32.02
CA SER A 381 6.34 31.18 31.67
C SER A 381 6.15 31.16 30.16
N MET A 382 6.39 30.02 29.52
CA MET A 382 5.98 29.78 28.13
C MET A 382 4.46 29.56 28.09
N THR A 383 3.71 30.65 27.93
CA THR A 383 2.37 30.59 27.36
C THR A 383 2.47 30.00 25.96
N THR A 384 1.99 28.77 25.81
CA THR A 384 1.87 28.08 24.51
C THR A 384 0.77 28.76 23.72
N ALA A 385 1.12 29.86 23.04
CA ALA A 385 0.29 30.43 22.00
C ALA A 385 0.29 29.45 20.83
N THR A 386 -0.76 28.63 20.72
CA THR A 386 -1.10 27.94 19.48
C THR A 386 -1.40 28.99 18.42
N SER A 387 -0.35 29.45 17.74
CA SER A 387 -0.44 30.24 16.52
C SER A 387 -1.26 29.43 15.52
N LYS A 388 -2.48 29.89 15.23
CA LYS A 388 -3.21 29.46 14.04
C LYS A 388 -2.39 29.97 12.86
N ALA A 389 -1.64 29.09 12.22
CA ALA A 389 -1.00 29.38 10.94
C ALA A 389 -2.12 29.76 9.95
N THR A 390 -2.29 31.06 9.76
CA THR A 390 -3.20 31.63 8.77
C THR A 390 -2.34 31.82 7.53
N PHE A 391 -2.81 31.31 6.38
CA PHE A 391 -2.10 31.48 5.11
C PHE A 391 -2.03 32.98 4.81
N ALA A 392 -0.84 33.58 4.87
CA ALA A 392 -0.64 34.97 4.47
C ALA A 392 -0.32 34.97 2.98
N PHE A 393 -1.25 35.45 2.16
CA PHE A 393 -1.08 35.46 0.71
C PHE A 393 -0.11 36.54 0.26
N LEU A 394 0.89 36.16 -0.53
CA LEU A 394 1.89 37.07 -1.07
C LEU A 394 1.52 37.55 -2.49
N SER A 395 0.77 36.75 -3.24
CA SER A 395 0.26 37.11 -4.57
C SER A 395 -1.05 36.39 -4.87
N VAL A 396 -1.96 37.09 -5.57
CA VAL A 396 -3.24 36.55 -6.06
C VAL A 396 -3.30 36.76 -7.56
N TYR A 397 -3.50 35.67 -8.31
CA TYR A 397 -3.73 35.72 -9.75
C TYR A 397 -5.16 35.29 -10.04
N ILE A 398 -5.86 36.10 -10.82
CA ILE A 398 -7.25 35.87 -11.21
C ILE A 398 -7.26 35.62 -12.72
N HIS A 399 -7.79 34.47 -13.11
CA HIS A 399 -8.12 34.17 -14.48
C HIS A 399 -9.65 34.10 -14.57
N GLU A 400 -10.24 35.08 -15.24
CA GLU A 400 -11.68 35.19 -15.51
C GLU A 400 -12.01 34.59 -16.86
#